data_AF-A0A2G8T028-F1
#
_entry.id   AF-A0A2G8T028-F1
#
_cell.length_a   1.000
_cell.length_b   1.000
_cell.length_c   1.000
_cell.angle_alpha   90.00
_cell.angle_beta   90.00
_cell.angle_gamma   90.00
#
_symmetry.space_group_name_H-M   'P 1'
#
loop_
_entity.id
_entity.type
_entity.pdbx_description
1 polymer ?
#
loop_
_entity_poly.entity_id
_entity_poly.type
_entity_poly.pdbx_seq_one_letter_code
_entity_poly.pdbx_strand_id
1 'polypeptide(L)'
;MRLLIVAALALLLQGCATTTSQNDALFGQSVRATLASQVANPAAARNTTPVNGIDGRAARAALQRYEHSFGKTDAAPAAATFVPMGVAGPN
;
A
#
# COMPACT_ATOMS: atom_id res chain seq x y z
N MET A 1 49.56 -12.65 3.85
CA MET A 1 48.41 -13.06 3.03
C MET A 1 47.29 -13.76 3.82
N ARG A 2 47.58 -14.80 4.61
CA ARG A 2 46.53 -15.58 5.32
C ARG A 2 45.67 -14.76 6.30
N LEU A 3 46.26 -13.80 7.01
CA LEU A 3 45.55 -12.87 7.91
C LEU A 3 44.61 -11.91 7.18
N LEU A 4 44.95 -11.47 5.97
CA LEU A 4 44.11 -10.57 5.18
C LEU A 4 42.85 -11.29 4.66
N ILE A 5 42.98 -12.57 4.32
CA ILE A 5 41.86 -13.40 3.88
C ILE A 5 40.88 -13.63 5.04
N VAL A 6 41.39 -13.91 6.24
CA VAL A 6 40.56 -14.07 7.45
C VAL A 6 39.85 -12.78 7.82
N ALA A 7 40.52 -11.62 7.72
CA ALA A 7 39.91 -10.33 7.95
C ALA A 7 38.79 -10.03 6.93
N ALA A 8 39.04 -10.26 5.63
CA ALA A 8 38.03 -10.08 4.60
C ALA A 8 36.80 -10.98 4.80
N LEU A 9 37.01 -12.24 5.19
CA LEU A 9 35.93 -13.18 5.56
C LEU A 9 35.12 -12.71 6.77
N ALA A 10 35.78 -12.12 7.78
CA ALA A 10 35.10 -11.60 8.97
C ALA A 10 34.23 -10.38 8.66
N LEU A 11 34.65 -9.49 7.75
CA LEU A 11 33.82 -8.36 7.31
C LEU A 11 32.58 -8.82 6.52
N LEU A 12 32.71 -9.88 5.71
CA LEU A 12 31.59 -10.44 4.95
C LEU A 12 30.52 -11.09 5.86
N LEU A 13 30.90 -11.57 7.04
CA LEU A 13 30.00 -12.24 7.98
C LEU A 13 29.15 -11.27 8.83
N GLN A 14 29.58 -10.01 8.98
CA GLN A 14 28.86 -9.00 9.76
C GLN A 14 27.47 -8.67 9.20
N GLY A 15 27.20 -8.96 7.93
CA GLY A 15 25.86 -8.82 7.35
C GLY A 15 24.84 -9.85 7.86
N CYS A 16 25.27 -11.09 8.15
CA CYS A 16 24.38 -12.17 8.58
C CYS A 16 23.96 -12.09 10.05
N ALA A 17 24.75 -11.41 10.89
CA ALA A 17 24.44 -11.20 12.30
C ALA A 17 23.86 -9.79 12.56
N THR A 18 23.25 -9.17 11.55
CA THR A 18 22.53 -7.90 11.70
C THR A 18 21.53 -8.05 12.83
N THR A 19 21.77 -7.29 13.90
CA THR A 19 21.00 -7.31 15.13
C THR A 19 19.55 -6.95 14.83
N THR A 20 18.63 -7.86 15.16
CA THR A 20 17.18 -7.73 14.94
C THR A 20 16.57 -6.45 15.55
N SER A 21 17.25 -5.84 16.54
CA SER A 21 16.71 -4.73 17.35
C SER A 21 16.26 -3.50 16.55
N GLN A 22 16.96 -3.11 15.48
CA GLN A 22 16.56 -1.95 14.67
C GLN A 22 15.37 -2.25 13.76
N ASN A 23 15.24 -3.49 13.28
CA ASN A 23 14.15 -3.91 12.40
C ASN A 23 12.85 -4.18 13.17
N ASP A 24 12.95 -4.68 14.41
CA ASP A 24 11.79 -4.87 15.29
C ASP A 24 11.11 -3.54 15.66
N ALA A 25 11.89 -2.46 15.81
CA ALA A 25 11.35 -1.13 16.15
C ALA A 25 10.40 -0.59 15.06
N LEU A 26 10.63 -0.96 13.80
CA LEU A 26 9.84 -0.52 12.64
C LEU A 26 8.84 -1.58 12.17
N PHE A 27 8.69 -2.69 12.92
CA PHE A 27 7.79 -3.76 12.54
C PHE A 27 6.36 -3.23 12.33
N GLY A 28 5.79 -3.53 11.15
CA GLY A 28 4.44 -3.08 10.77
C GLY A 28 4.30 -1.57 10.52
N GLN A 29 5.38 -0.78 10.47
CA GLN A 29 5.31 0.64 10.14
C GLN A 29 4.79 0.87 8.72
N SER A 30 5.23 0.07 7.75
CA SER A 30 4.76 0.15 6.36
C SER A 30 3.26 -0.10 6.24
N VAL A 31 2.74 -1.11 6.92
CA VAL A 31 1.30 -1.43 6.95
C VAL A 31 0.51 -0.28 7.58
N ARG A 32 0.98 0.26 8.71
CA ARG A 32 0.34 1.41 9.37
C ARG A 32 0.36 2.66 8.49
N ALA A 33 1.45 2.91 7.77
CA ALA A 33 1.56 4.03 6.84
C ALA A 33 0.60 3.88 5.65
N THR A 34 0.54 2.69 5.05
CA THR A 34 -0.40 2.38 3.97
C THR A 34 -1.85 2.47 4.43
N LEU A 35 -2.16 1.97 5.63
CA LEU A 35 -3.50 2.11 6.18
C LEU A 35 -3.85 3.59 6.38
N ALA A 36 -2.94 4.39 6.94
CA ALA A 36 -3.16 5.82 7.13
C ALA A 36 -3.40 6.58 5.82
N SER A 37 -2.76 6.17 4.71
CA SER A 37 -3.00 6.77 3.40
C SER A 37 -4.33 6.34 2.75
N GLN A 38 -4.91 5.21 3.18
CA GLN A 38 -6.23 4.75 2.74
C GLN A 38 -7.39 5.41 3.51
N VAL A 39 -7.13 6.02 4.67
CA VAL A 39 -8.17 6.70 5.45
C VAL A 39 -8.45 8.08 4.85
N ALA A 40 -9.54 8.19 4.09
CA ALA A 40 -9.95 9.45 3.45
C ALA A 40 -10.33 10.56 4.46
N ASN A 41 -10.94 10.21 5.59
CA ASN A 41 -11.29 11.17 6.64
C ASN A 41 -11.16 10.55 8.04
N PRO A 42 -10.02 10.76 8.74
CA PRO A 42 -9.81 10.26 10.10
C PRO A 42 -10.76 10.86 11.14
N ALA A 43 -11.31 12.06 10.89
CA ALA A 43 -12.21 12.73 11.81
C ALA A 43 -13.67 12.24 11.70
N ALA A 44 -13.99 11.39 10.73
CA ALA A 44 -15.35 10.90 10.48
C ALA A 44 -16.00 10.24 11.71
N ALA A 45 -15.23 9.55 12.54
CA ALA A 45 -15.73 8.91 13.76
C ALA A 45 -16.29 9.89 14.82
N ARG A 46 -15.89 11.16 14.76
CA ARG A 46 -16.37 12.23 15.66
C ARG A 46 -17.55 13.00 15.07
N ASN A 47 -17.93 12.70 13.83
CA ASN A 47 -19.00 13.42 13.16
C ASN A 47 -20.37 12.93 13.66
N THR A 48 -21.13 13.84 14.28
CA THR A 48 -22.50 13.58 14.77
C THR A 48 -23.58 14.09 13.81
N THR A 49 -23.21 14.66 12.66
CA THR A 49 -24.19 15.14 11.68
C THR A 49 -25.03 13.96 11.19
N PRO A 50 -26.36 14.08 11.18
CA PRO A 50 -27.22 13.03 10.65
C PRO A 50 -26.90 12.80 9.17
N VAL A 51 -26.78 11.54 8.77
CA VAL A 51 -26.61 11.16 7.36
C VAL A 51 -27.95 11.35 6.64
N ASN A 52 -27.97 12.20 5.61
CA ASN A 52 -29.16 12.47 4.80
C ASN A 52 -29.56 11.29 3.88
N GLY A 53 -28.79 10.19 3.86
CA GLY A 53 -29.06 9.02 3.04
C GLY A 53 -28.88 9.28 1.53
N ILE A 54 -29.36 8.33 0.73
CA ILE A 54 -29.44 8.42 -0.74
C ILE A 54 -30.91 8.35 -1.15
N ASP A 55 -31.33 9.10 -2.17
CA ASP A 55 -32.69 9.00 -2.67
C ASP A 55 -32.92 7.64 -3.37
N GLY A 56 -34.16 7.14 -3.34
CA GLY A 56 -34.47 5.81 -3.86
C GLY A 56 -34.18 5.63 -5.37
N ARG A 57 -34.26 6.71 -6.16
CA ARG A 57 -33.98 6.65 -7.60
C ARG A 57 -32.48 6.53 -7.84
N ALA A 58 -31.66 7.30 -7.15
CA ALA A 58 -30.21 7.17 -7.19
C ALA A 58 -29.75 5.81 -6.66
N ALA A 59 -30.35 5.31 -5.57
CA ALA A 59 -30.05 3.99 -5.04
C ALA A 59 -30.34 2.88 -6.06
N ARG A 60 -31.50 2.92 -6.71
CA ARG A 60 -31.86 1.96 -7.77
C ARG A 60 -30.91 2.05 -8.96
N ALA A 61 -30.57 3.27 -9.40
CA ALA A 61 -29.64 3.46 -10.51
C ALA A 61 -28.23 2.93 -10.17
N ALA A 62 -27.77 3.10 -8.93
CA ALA A 62 -26.51 2.55 -8.45
C ALA A 62 -26.51 1.02 -8.49
N LEU A 63 -27.58 0.37 -8.01
CA LEU A 63 -27.72 -1.09 -8.05
C LEU A 63 -27.77 -1.63 -9.48
N GLN A 64 -28.53 -0.97 -10.37
CA GLN A 64 -28.57 -1.36 -11.79
C GLN A 64 -27.21 -1.26 -12.47
N ARG A 65 -26.43 -0.21 -12.18
CA ARG A 65 -25.05 -0.07 -12.70
C ARG A 65 -24.14 -1.17 -12.16
N TYR A 66 -24.28 -1.50 -10.87
CA TYR A 66 -23.53 -2.58 -10.24
C TYR A 66 -23.85 -3.93 -10.90
N GLU A 67 -25.12 -4.30 -11.01
CA GLU A 67 -25.56 -5.52 -11.72
C GLU A 67 -25.04 -5.58 -13.16
N HIS A 68 -25.13 -4.47 -13.89
CA HIS A 68 -24.66 -4.39 -15.27
C HIS A 68 -23.13 -4.51 -15.40
N SER A 69 -22.37 -4.18 -14.37
CA SER A 69 -20.90 -4.34 -14.37
C SER A 69 -20.47 -5.82 -14.50
N PHE A 70 -21.26 -6.75 -13.97
CA PHE A 70 -20.98 -8.20 -14.11
C PHE A 70 -21.32 -8.77 -15.49
N GLY A 71 -22.20 -8.10 -16.24
CA GLY A 71 -22.57 -8.49 -17.61
C GLY A 71 -21.69 -7.87 -18.68
N LYS A 72 -20.86 -6.89 -18.32
CA LYS A 72 -19.79 -6.39 -19.18
C LYS A 72 -18.63 -7.37 -19.08
N THR A 73 -18.41 -8.16 -20.12
CA THR A 73 -17.08 -8.70 -20.38
C THR A 73 -16.19 -7.49 -20.53
N ASP A 74 -15.41 -7.15 -19.50
CA ASP A 74 -14.46 -6.06 -19.56
C ASP A 74 -13.59 -6.30 -20.80
N ALA A 75 -13.75 -5.46 -21.82
CA ALA A 75 -12.76 -5.38 -22.89
C ALA A 75 -11.45 -5.14 -22.15
N ALA A 76 -10.54 -6.12 -22.25
CA ALA A 76 -9.29 -6.16 -21.49
C ALA A 76 -8.70 -4.75 -21.45
N PRO A 77 -8.35 -4.21 -20.26
CA PRO A 77 -7.79 -2.87 -20.19
C PRO A 77 -6.61 -2.84 -21.16
N ALA A 78 -6.67 -1.94 -22.15
CA ALA A 78 -5.57 -1.72 -23.09
C ALA A 78 -4.31 -1.60 -22.24
N ALA A 79 -3.39 -2.55 -22.42
CA ALA A 79 -2.32 -2.89 -21.49
C ALA A 79 -1.92 -1.70 -20.62
N ALA A 80 -2.37 -1.70 -19.36
CA ALA A 80 -1.98 -0.69 -18.41
C ALA A 80 -0.45 -0.73 -18.34
N THR A 81 0.20 0.27 -18.93
CA THR A 81 1.64 0.40 -18.86
C THR A 81 1.97 0.54 -17.39
N PHE A 82 2.64 -0.46 -16.83
CA PHE A 82 3.14 -0.41 -15.46
C PHE A 82 4.12 0.75 -15.37
N VAL A 83 3.67 1.90 -14.88
CA VAL A 83 4.54 2.99 -14.46
C VAL A 83 4.84 2.71 -13.00
N PRO A 84 6.06 2.31 -12.63
CA PRO A 84 6.39 2.14 -11.22
C PRO A 84 6.25 3.49 -10.51
N MET A 85 5.35 3.54 -9.53
CA MET A 85 5.30 4.60 -8.52
C MET A 85 6.57 4.51 -7.68
N GLY A 86 7.66 5.10 -8.17
CA GLY A 86 8.96 4.97 -7.51
C GLY A 86 10.16 5.59 -8.20
N VAL A 87 10.02 6.39 -9.26
CA VAL A 87 11.12 7.24 -9.70
C VAL A 87 11.14 8.49 -8.81
N ALA A 88 11.97 8.45 -7.77
CA ALA A 88 12.50 9.68 -7.20
C ALA A 88 13.18 10.43 -8.35
N GLY A 89 12.59 11.56 -8.77
CA GLY A 89 13.16 12.41 -9.79
C GLY A 89 14.53 12.93 -9.34
N PRO A 90 15.53 13.04 -10.24
CA PRO A 90 16.77 13.70 -9.91
C PRO A 90 16.60 15.22 -9.93
N ASN A 91 17.02 15.82 -8.81
CA ASN A 91 17.32 17.23 -8.51
C ASN A 91 16.41 17.86 -7.46
#